data_AF-A0A537VHS6-F1
#
_entry.id   AF-A0A537VHS6-F1
#
_cell.length_a   1.000
_cell.length_b   1.000
_cell.length_c   1.000
_cell.angle_alpha   90.00
_cell.angle_beta   90.00
_cell.angle_gamma   90.00
#
_symmetry.space_group_name_H-M   'P 1'
#
loop_
_entity.id
_entity.type
_entity.pdbx_description
1 polymer ?
#
loop_
_entity_poly.entity_id
_entity_poly.type
_entity_poly.pdbx_seq_one_letter_code
_entity_poly.pdbx_strand_id
1 'polypeptide(L)'
;MNAVAANLREDRSMPTRRGFVTSMLGAGAALATQGPHKAAAQANRRLIVDAQVHLWKAESPDWKWVSGLQPQLPEPFTIERLVPMMDEAGVDRAVIVPPSWPGDRNDYALEAVKRYPTRFRVMGRIPLQDPKSADLLPKWKEQQGML
;
A
#
# COMPACT_ATOMS: atom_id res chain seq x y z
N MET A 1 -1.83 68.16 32.43
CA MET A 1 -3.07 67.37 32.35
C MET A 1 -2.88 66.29 31.32
N ASN A 2 -3.19 65.06 31.73
CA ASN A 2 -3.29 63.78 31.03
C ASN A 2 -2.02 63.09 30.52
N ALA A 3 -1.97 61.82 30.90
CA ALA A 3 -0.85 60.89 30.95
C ALA A 3 -1.20 59.60 30.18
N VAL A 4 -0.19 58.72 30.07
CA VAL A 4 -0.26 57.27 29.74
C VAL A 4 -0.46 57.02 28.23
N ALA A 5 0.28 56.16 27.52
CA ALA A 5 0.92 54.89 27.89
C ALA A 5 2.21 54.63 27.09
N ALA A 6 3.16 53.96 27.74
CA ALA A 6 4.37 53.40 27.14
C ALA A 6 4.04 52.18 26.26
N ASN A 7 4.73 52.02 25.14
CA ASN A 7 4.86 50.73 24.45
C ASN A 7 6.33 50.39 24.32
N LEU A 8 6.76 49.44 25.15
CA LEU A 8 8.07 48.81 25.09
C LEU A 8 8.24 48.09 23.75
N ARG A 9 9.38 48.33 23.11
CA ARG A 9 9.86 47.52 21.98
C ARG A 9 10.39 46.21 22.57
N GLU A 10 9.68 45.11 22.37
CA GLU A 10 10.22 43.76 22.60
C GLU A 10 11.18 43.42 21.45
N ASP A 11 12.48 43.49 21.71
CA ASP A 11 13.51 42.90 20.87
C ASP A 11 13.45 41.37 21.05
N ARG A 12 12.79 40.70 20.11
CA ARG A 12 12.62 39.25 20.13
C ARG A 12 13.92 38.60 19.66
N SER A 13 14.81 38.29 20.60
CA SER A 13 16.09 37.64 20.31
C SER A 13 15.88 36.36 19.48
N MET A 14 16.49 36.28 18.31
CA MET A 14 16.49 35.06 17.50
C MET A 14 17.40 34.00 18.16
N PRO A 15 16.90 32.79 18.46
CA PRO A 15 17.72 31.76 19.09
C PRO A 15 18.83 31.31 18.13
N THR A 16 20.07 31.37 18.60
CA THR A 16 21.25 30.94 17.84
C THR A 16 21.40 29.43 17.87
N ARG A 17 22.13 28.87 16.89
CA ARG A 17 22.40 27.41 16.73
C ARG A 17 22.94 26.71 17.98
N ARG A 18 23.41 27.45 18.98
CA ARG A 18 23.90 26.93 20.26
C ARG A 18 22.78 26.55 21.25
N GLY A 19 21.56 27.11 21.09
CA GLY A 19 20.40 26.80 21.94
C GLY A 19 19.67 25.50 21.59
N PHE A 20 19.94 24.91 20.43
CA PHE A 20 19.28 23.67 19.99
C PHE A 20 19.96 22.40 20.54
N VAL A 21 21.23 22.48 20.94
CA VAL A 21 22.02 21.31 21.35
C VAL A 21 21.76 20.91 22.81
N THR A 22 21.40 21.84 23.69
CA THR A 22 21.24 21.56 25.13
C THR A 22 19.91 20.86 25.48
N SER A 23 18.92 20.84 24.58
CA SER A 23 17.64 20.15 24.81
C SER A 23 17.67 18.65 24.48
N MET A 24 18.77 18.12 23.94
CA MET A 24 18.84 16.73 23.45
C MET A 24 19.35 15.70 24.47
N LEU A 25 19.67 16.11 25.70
CA LEU A 25 20.13 15.19 26.76
C LEU A 25 18.99 14.60 27.61
N GLY A 26 17.76 15.14 27.55
CA GLY A 26 16.63 14.67 28.37
C GLY A 26 15.69 13.68 27.66
N ALA A 27 15.66 13.64 26.33
CA ALA A 27 14.70 12.83 25.57
C ALA A 27 15.26 11.47 25.10
N GLY A 28 16.57 11.23 25.23
CA GLY A 28 17.22 10.03 24.70
C GLY A 28 17.00 8.76 25.54
N ALA A 29 16.67 8.88 26.83
CA ALA A 29 16.54 7.71 27.71
C ALA A 29 15.18 7.00 27.59
N ALA A 30 14.14 7.66 27.05
CA ALA A 30 12.79 7.08 27.00
C ALA A 30 12.52 6.26 25.72
N LEU A 31 13.33 6.38 24.68
CA LEU A 31 13.13 5.65 23.41
C LEU A 31 13.86 4.30 23.35
N ALA A 32 14.79 4.04 24.27
CA ALA A 32 15.63 2.83 24.24
C ALA A 32 14.94 1.58 24.84
N THR A 33 13.73 1.71 25.41
CA THR A 33 12.98 0.57 25.99
C THR A 33 11.85 0.05 25.11
N GLN A 34 11.59 0.68 23.95
CA GLN A 34 10.69 0.11 22.95
C GLN A 34 11.46 -0.87 22.08
N GLY A 35 11.63 -2.10 22.60
CA GLY A 35 11.93 -3.24 21.73
C GLY A 35 10.89 -3.34 20.61
N PRO A 36 11.17 -4.07 19.51
CA PRO A 36 10.19 -4.24 18.44
C PRO A 36 8.87 -4.68 19.07
N HIS A 37 7.83 -3.86 18.88
CA HIS A 37 6.48 -4.29 19.18
C HIS A 37 6.21 -5.49 18.26
N LYS A 38 6.52 -6.70 18.73
CA LYS A 38 5.77 -7.87 18.29
C LYS A 38 4.35 -7.53 18.67
N ALA A 39 3.58 -7.06 17.69
CA ALA A 39 2.16 -6.87 17.84
C ALA A 39 1.63 -8.16 18.43
N ALA A 40 1.35 -8.15 19.73
CA ALA A 40 0.67 -9.24 20.38
C ALA A 40 -0.63 -9.39 19.59
N ALA A 41 -0.80 -10.53 18.93
CA ALA A 41 -1.94 -10.80 18.07
C ALA A 41 -3.20 -10.43 18.84
N GLN A 42 -3.85 -9.35 18.43
CA GLN A 42 -5.01 -8.84 19.12
C GLN A 42 -6.15 -9.82 18.87
N ALA A 43 -6.43 -10.66 19.86
CA ALA A 43 -7.35 -11.81 19.76
C ALA A 43 -8.81 -11.44 19.40
N ASN A 44 -9.13 -10.14 19.29
CA ASN A 44 -10.43 -9.59 18.90
C ASN A 44 -10.36 -8.56 17.76
N ARG A 45 -9.31 -8.57 16.93
CA ARG A 45 -9.23 -7.67 15.79
C ARG A 45 -10.11 -8.17 14.64
N ARG A 46 -11.01 -7.32 14.15
CA ARG A 46 -11.84 -7.59 12.97
C ARG A 46 -10.95 -7.84 11.76
N LEU A 47 -11.29 -8.84 10.95
CA LEU A 47 -10.64 -9.06 9.66
C LEU A 47 -10.94 -7.89 8.72
N ILE A 48 -9.91 -7.21 8.25
CA ILE A 48 -10.00 -6.14 7.26
C ILE A 48 -9.57 -6.69 5.91
N VAL A 49 -10.47 -6.58 4.93
CA VAL A 49 -10.23 -7.01 3.55
C VAL A 49 -10.33 -5.80 2.65
N ASP A 50 -9.26 -5.50 1.91
CA ASP A 50 -9.34 -4.61 0.76
C ASP A 50 -10.05 -5.34 -0.38
N ALA A 51 -11.23 -4.85 -0.75
CA ALA A 51 -12.08 -5.51 -1.73
C ALA A 51 -11.58 -5.35 -3.16
N GLN A 52 -10.61 -4.46 -3.44
CA GLN A 52 -10.08 -4.30 -4.78
C GLN A 52 -8.71 -3.60 -4.81
N VAL A 53 -7.72 -4.31 -5.34
CA VAL A 53 -6.42 -3.74 -5.72
C VAL A 53 -6.01 -4.16 -7.13
N HIS A 54 -5.31 -3.27 -7.83
CA HIS A 54 -4.66 -3.57 -9.11
C HIS A 54 -3.15 -3.72 -8.91
N LEU A 55 -2.58 -4.83 -9.39
CA LEU A 55 -1.13 -5.05 -9.40
C LEU A 55 -0.61 -5.10 -10.83
N TRP A 56 0.54 -4.48 -11.11
CA TRP A 56 1.18 -4.53 -12.43
C TRP A 56 2.70 -4.44 -12.38
N LYS A 57 3.35 -5.10 -13.34
CA LYS A 57 4.79 -4.98 -13.64
C LYS A 57 5.03 -3.86 -14.64
N ALA A 58 6.27 -3.36 -14.70
CA ALA A 58 6.72 -2.54 -15.82
C ALA A 58 6.53 -3.28 -17.15
N GLU A 59 6.33 -2.53 -18.23
CA GLU A 59 6.30 -3.11 -19.56
C GLU A 59 7.65 -3.76 -19.89
N SER A 60 7.62 -4.97 -20.46
CA SER A 60 8.80 -5.69 -20.92
C SER A 60 8.48 -6.48 -22.19
N PRO A 61 9.48 -7.06 -22.89
CA PRO A 61 9.23 -7.95 -24.02
C PRO A 61 8.21 -9.07 -23.72
N ASP A 62 8.26 -9.65 -22.52
CA ASP A 62 7.38 -10.74 -22.08
C ASP A 62 6.12 -10.26 -21.34
N TRP A 63 6.03 -8.95 -21.10
CA TRP A 63 4.93 -8.28 -20.39
C TRP A 63 4.54 -7.02 -21.14
N LYS A 64 4.07 -7.18 -22.39
CA LYS A 64 3.60 -6.08 -23.21
C LYS A 64 2.29 -5.51 -22.71
N TRP A 65 2.17 -4.20 -22.75
CA TRP A 65 0.92 -3.53 -22.47
C TRP A 65 0.12 -3.37 -23.77
N VAL A 66 -1.20 -3.34 -23.64
CA VAL A 66 -2.13 -2.99 -24.71
C VAL A 66 -1.93 -1.52 -25.01
N SER A 67 -1.67 -1.22 -26.29
CA SER A 67 -1.42 0.14 -26.77
C SER A 67 -2.55 1.10 -26.42
N GLY A 68 -2.20 2.34 -26.05
CA GLY A 68 -3.15 3.42 -25.79
C GLY A 68 -3.73 3.47 -24.38
N LEU A 69 -3.37 2.53 -23.49
CA LEU A 69 -3.75 2.56 -22.08
C LEU A 69 -2.55 2.93 -21.21
N GLN A 70 -2.75 3.86 -20.27
CA GLN A 70 -1.72 4.31 -19.33
C GLN A 70 -2.16 4.03 -17.88
N PRO A 71 -1.24 3.54 -17.02
CA PRO A 71 -1.52 3.36 -15.61
C PRO A 71 -1.67 4.71 -14.89
N GLN A 72 -2.42 4.71 -13.78
CA GLN A 72 -2.63 5.91 -12.96
C GLN A 72 -1.34 6.39 -12.26
N LEU A 73 -0.43 5.45 -11.95
CA LEU A 73 0.85 5.76 -11.32
C LEU A 73 1.98 5.56 -12.35
N PRO A 74 3.03 6.41 -12.31
CA PRO A 74 4.17 6.30 -13.22
C PRO A 74 4.98 5.02 -12.97
N GLU A 75 5.10 4.63 -11.69
CA GLU A 75 5.82 3.44 -11.27
C GLU A 75 4.90 2.22 -11.20
N PRO A 76 5.42 1.02 -11.51
CA PRO A 76 4.73 -0.24 -11.25
C PRO A 76 4.20 -0.34 -9.82
N PHE A 77 3.01 -0.91 -9.68
CA PHE A 77 2.46 -1.25 -8.39
C PHE A 77 2.54 -2.76 -8.20
N THR A 78 3.68 -3.19 -7.65
CA THR A 78 4.04 -4.61 -7.55
C THR A 78 3.53 -5.25 -6.26
N ILE A 79 3.58 -6.58 -6.20
CA ILE A 79 3.30 -7.36 -4.98
C ILE A 79 4.19 -6.89 -3.83
N GLU A 80 5.48 -6.68 -4.12
CA GLU A 80 6.50 -6.25 -3.15
C GLU A 80 6.21 -4.86 -2.59
N ARG A 81 5.53 -4.02 -3.36
CA ARG A 81 5.09 -2.70 -2.92
C ARG A 81 3.81 -2.78 -2.07
N LEU A 82 2.85 -3.62 -2.46
CA LEU A 82 1.56 -3.71 -1.77
C LEU A 82 1.67 -4.35 -0.38
N VAL A 83 2.41 -5.45 -0.23
CA VAL A 83 2.46 -6.21 1.04
C VAL A 83 2.85 -5.35 2.25
N PRO A 84 3.96 -4.57 2.23
CA PRO A 84 4.30 -3.71 3.37
C PRO A 84 3.26 -2.62 3.61
N MET A 85 2.61 -2.09 2.57
CA MET A 85 1.53 -1.11 2.73
C MET A 85 0.29 -1.72 3.40
N MET A 86 -0.06 -2.98 3.06
CA MET A 86 -1.11 -3.71 3.75
C MET A 86 -0.77 -3.91 5.22
N ASP A 87 0.47 -4.28 5.53
CA ASP A 87 0.91 -4.49 6.91
C ASP A 87 0.85 -3.17 7.72
N GLU A 88 1.31 -2.06 7.14
CA GLU A 88 1.25 -0.72 7.74
C GLU A 88 -0.19 -0.25 7.97
N ALA A 89 -1.06 -0.43 6.97
CA ALA A 89 -2.47 -0.04 7.05
C ALA A 89 -3.32 -0.98 7.93
N GLY A 90 -2.77 -2.14 8.32
CA GLY A 90 -3.53 -3.19 8.96
C GLY A 90 -4.64 -3.74 8.03
N VAL A 91 -4.29 -4.11 6.80
CA VAL A 91 -5.15 -4.86 5.89
C VAL A 91 -4.71 -6.32 5.91
N ASP A 92 -5.61 -7.20 6.33
CA ASP A 92 -5.30 -8.62 6.51
C ASP A 92 -5.32 -9.36 5.18
N ARG A 93 -6.23 -9.00 4.25
CA ARG A 93 -6.37 -9.63 2.93
C ARG A 93 -6.72 -8.61 1.85
N ALA A 94 -6.42 -8.94 0.60
CA ALA A 94 -6.86 -8.15 -0.55
C ALA A 94 -7.38 -9.02 -1.70
N VAL A 95 -8.38 -8.51 -2.41
CA VAL A 95 -8.83 -9.08 -3.68
C VAL A 95 -8.13 -8.34 -4.82
N ILE A 96 -7.37 -9.09 -5.61
CA ILE A 96 -6.67 -8.57 -6.78
C ILE A 96 -7.62 -8.63 -7.97
N VAL A 97 -7.86 -7.48 -8.58
CA VAL A 97 -8.50 -7.36 -9.89
C VAL A 97 -7.39 -7.04 -10.89
N PRO A 98 -7.03 -7.95 -11.82
CA PRO A 98 -5.99 -7.63 -12.79
C PRO A 98 -6.41 -6.42 -13.66
N PRO A 99 -5.51 -5.46 -13.91
CA PRO A 99 -5.81 -4.35 -14.82
C PRO A 99 -5.98 -4.84 -16.26
N SER A 100 -6.62 -4.04 -17.11
CA SER A 100 -6.90 -4.40 -18.51
C SER A 100 -5.72 -4.19 -19.46
N TRP A 101 -4.78 -3.30 -19.13
CA TRP A 101 -3.66 -2.97 -20.02
C TRP A 101 -2.63 -4.10 -20.17
N PRO A 102 -2.43 -5.06 -19.25
CA PRO A 102 -1.66 -6.27 -19.56
C PRO A 102 -2.48 -7.35 -20.30
N GLY A 103 -3.63 -6.98 -20.88
CA GLY A 103 -4.58 -7.90 -21.50
C GLY A 103 -5.46 -8.62 -20.47
N ASP A 104 -5.91 -9.84 -20.80
CA ASP A 104 -6.72 -10.68 -19.90
C ASP A 104 -5.87 -11.66 -19.06
N ARG A 105 -4.61 -11.27 -18.81
CA ARG A 105 -3.65 -12.06 -18.02
C ARG A 105 -4.00 -12.05 -16.54
N ASN A 106 -4.05 -13.23 -15.95
CA ASN A 106 -4.24 -13.44 -14.51
C ASN A 106 -2.95 -13.88 -13.79
N ASP A 107 -1.89 -14.19 -14.53
CA ASP A 107 -0.72 -14.93 -14.03
C ASP A 107 0.07 -14.16 -12.97
N TYR A 108 0.19 -12.82 -13.06
CA TYR A 108 0.84 -12.04 -11.99
C TYR A 108 -0.03 -11.92 -10.73
N ALA A 109 -1.35 -11.82 -10.88
CA ALA A 109 -2.25 -11.85 -9.73
C ALA A 109 -2.22 -13.22 -9.02
N LEU A 110 -2.16 -14.30 -9.79
CA LEU A 110 -2.02 -15.66 -9.28
C LEU A 110 -0.62 -15.91 -8.68
N GLU A 111 0.41 -15.25 -9.19
CA GLU A 111 1.74 -15.23 -8.57
C GLU A 111 1.68 -14.65 -7.15
N ALA A 112 0.90 -13.58 -6.93
CA ALA A 112 0.66 -13.03 -5.60
C ALA A 112 -0.01 -14.06 -4.67
N VAL A 113 -1.02 -14.80 -5.15
CA VAL A 113 -1.65 -15.88 -4.38
C VAL A 113 -0.65 -16.98 -4.06
N LYS A 114 0.19 -17.40 -5.02
CA LYS A 114 1.21 -18.44 -4.77
C LYS A 114 2.20 -18.01 -3.69
N ARG A 115 2.64 -16.75 -3.71
CA ARG A 115 3.59 -16.19 -2.73
C ARG A 115 2.96 -15.94 -1.36
N TYR A 116 1.68 -15.54 -1.32
CA TYR A 116 0.95 -15.21 -0.10
C TYR A 116 -0.48 -15.81 -0.09
N PRO A 117 -0.62 -17.14 0.04
CA PRO A 117 -1.87 -17.87 -0.21
C PRO A 117 -3.00 -17.56 0.79
N THR A 118 -2.69 -16.96 1.94
CA THR A 118 -3.67 -16.55 2.95
C THR A 118 -4.04 -15.06 2.87
N ARG A 119 -3.27 -14.26 2.11
CA ARG A 119 -3.45 -12.80 1.99
C ARG A 119 -4.22 -12.40 0.73
N PHE A 120 -4.10 -13.16 -0.37
CA PHE A 120 -4.67 -12.74 -1.65
C PHE A 120 -5.67 -13.73 -2.25
N ARG A 121 -6.65 -13.17 -2.98
CA ARG A 121 -7.51 -13.88 -3.93
C ARG A 121 -7.67 -13.05 -5.21
N VAL A 122 -8.04 -13.67 -6.31
CA VAL A 122 -8.10 -13.02 -7.63
C VAL A 122 -9.53 -13.00 -8.13
N MET A 123 -10.04 -11.81 -8.43
CA MET A 123 -11.19 -11.62 -9.29
C MET A 123 -10.67 -11.58 -10.73
N GLY A 124 -10.55 -12.76 -11.34
CA GLY A 124 -9.82 -12.90 -12.59
C GLY A 124 -10.51 -12.26 -13.78
N ARG A 125 -9.71 -11.90 -14.78
CA ARG A 125 -10.17 -11.45 -16.09
C ARG A 125 -10.50 -12.65 -16.97
N ILE A 126 -11.58 -12.53 -17.72
CA ILE A 126 -12.04 -13.49 -18.72
C ILE A 126 -12.05 -12.76 -20.06
N PRO A 127 -11.50 -13.33 -21.16
CA PRO A 127 -11.53 -12.71 -22.47
C PRO A 127 -12.96 -12.59 -23.03
N LEU A 128 -13.64 -11.48 -22.78
CA LEU A 128 -15.06 -11.33 -23.11
C LEU A 128 -15.39 -11.37 -24.62
N GLN A 129 -14.39 -11.13 -25.46
CA GLN A 129 -14.55 -11.12 -26.92
C GLN A 129 -14.28 -12.49 -27.58
N ASP A 130 -13.81 -13.48 -26.82
CA ASP A 130 -13.68 -14.85 -27.29
C ASP A 130 -14.97 -15.62 -26.94
N PRO A 131 -15.76 -16.09 -27.94
CA PRO A 131 -16.95 -16.88 -27.68
C PRO A 131 -16.70 -18.14 -26.85
N LYS A 132 -15.47 -18.68 -26.87
CA LYS A 132 -15.07 -19.86 -26.08
C LYS A 132 -14.89 -19.56 -24.59
N SER A 133 -14.84 -18.30 -24.18
CA SER A 133 -14.63 -17.92 -22.78
C SER A 133 -15.74 -18.38 -21.84
N ALA A 134 -16.95 -18.61 -22.34
CA ALA A 134 -18.05 -19.15 -21.55
C ALA A 134 -17.71 -20.53 -20.95
N ASP A 135 -16.92 -21.34 -21.66
CA ASP A 135 -16.51 -22.68 -21.22
C ASP A 135 -15.56 -22.65 -20.01
N LEU A 136 -14.96 -21.48 -19.71
CA LEU A 136 -14.09 -21.29 -18.56
C LEU A 136 -14.87 -21.12 -17.25
N LEU A 137 -16.09 -20.59 -17.31
CA LEU A 137 -16.89 -20.24 -16.13
C LEU A 137 -17.19 -21.42 -15.19
N PRO A 138 -17.61 -22.61 -15.68
CA PRO A 138 -17.92 -23.74 -14.80
C PRO A 138 -16.72 -24.21 -13.97
N LYS A 139 -15.50 -24.06 -14.50
CA LYS A 139 -14.25 -24.50 -13.88
C LYS A 139 -13.45 -23.36 -13.26
N TRP A 140 -13.99 -22.14 -13.25
CA TRP A 140 -13.23 -20.94 -12.89
C TRP A 140 -12.59 -21.03 -11.51
N LYS A 141 -13.33 -21.59 -10.55
CA LYS A 141 -12.89 -21.75 -9.15
C LYS A 141 -12.00 -22.96 -8.92
N GLU A 142 -11.83 -23.85 -9.90
CA GLU A 142 -10.86 -24.96 -9.84
C GLU A 142 -9.42 -24.42 -9.90
N GLN A 143 -9.24 -23.23 -10.49
CA GLN A 143 -7.97 -22.53 -10.46
C GLN A 143 -7.71 -21.97 -9.05
N GLN A 144 -6.69 -22.54 -8.38
CA GLN A 144 -6.34 -22.14 -7.02
C GLN A 144 -6.07 -20.63 -6.91
N GLY A 145 -6.83 -19.97 -6.03
CA GLY A 145 -6.72 -18.53 -5.80
C GLY A 145 -7.77 -17.67 -6.51
N MET A 146 -8.51 -18.24 -7.46
CA MET A 146 -9.59 -17.58 -8.17
C MET A 146 -10.87 -17.51 -7.32
N LEU A 147 -11.65 -16.42 -7.48
CA LEU A 147 -12.97 -16.23 -6.86
C LEU A 147 -14.11 -16.65 -7.79
#